data_AF-A0AAE3FSA2-F1
#
_entry.id   AF-A0AAE3FSA2-F1
#
_cell.length_a   1.000
_cell.length_b   1.000
_cell.length_c   1.000
_cell.angle_alpha   90.00
_cell.angle_beta   90.00
_cell.angle_gamma   90.00
#
_symmetry.space_group_name_H-M   'P 1'
#
loop_
_entity.id
_entity.type
_entity.pdbx_description
1 polymer ?
#
loop_
_entity_poly.entity_id
_entity_poly.type
_entity_poly.pdbx_seq_one_letter_code
_entity_poly.pdbx_strand_id
1 'polypeptide(L)'
;MDLSERIARRQQTTAAQSVITQESALNPAVHLPEPIGRGAILERLLDALGPVFEGSIPENVAVCGPGGAGKSAIVTSLFSHLNESFTETSGSIGTTTRSGSAAPAAQFAYVNTRQIDSAFQFYHAILDTVSSEPVPRRGIGTDELAERLEATIQGTRPVVIAVDHIEEGGLSVDEATELLEPVEASVCLLVIHNDGISDWSGEVVDVPRYQTHALVDLLAERASYGLASGTVSHEVAREVASWADGDAHDALAALFGAAIHAQESEHDHITSDDVTAGMEAVPEDCIQIGRVLALPDNRRNVLLELLSVGPEAATISEVAAEIGRRIDLSPNTVQRFVYELAETGILERTVINRSSSDGRRPTTVVPRFPTLVFQRLEARR
;
A
#
# COMPACT_ATOMS: atom_id res chain seq x y z
N MET A 1 3.54 -17.58 18.32
CA MET A 1 2.56 -18.46 17.65
C MET A 1 1.60 -19.02 18.68
N ASP A 2 0.33 -18.62 18.62
CA ASP A 2 -0.70 -19.04 19.56
C ASP A 2 -1.33 -20.40 19.14
N LEU A 3 -1.76 -21.19 20.13
CA LEU A 3 -2.35 -22.52 19.94
C LEU A 3 -3.67 -22.45 19.16
N SER A 4 -4.38 -21.34 19.31
CA SER A 4 -5.67 -21.04 18.69
C SER A 4 -5.60 -21.03 17.16
N GLU A 5 -4.57 -20.37 16.61
CA GLU A 5 -4.32 -20.29 15.16
C GLU A 5 -3.97 -21.67 14.57
N ARG A 6 -3.20 -22.47 15.32
CA ARG A 6 -2.82 -23.83 14.91
C ARG A 6 -4.03 -24.78 14.87
N ILE A 7 -5.04 -24.57 15.72
CA ILE A 7 -6.27 -25.37 15.77
C ILE A 7 -7.21 -24.99 14.62
N ALA A 8 -7.40 -23.69 14.36
CA ALA A 8 -8.23 -23.21 13.25
C ALA A 8 -7.73 -23.76 11.89
N ARG A 9 -6.41 -23.77 11.69
CA ARG A 9 -5.77 -24.33 10.48
C ARG A 9 -6.05 -25.83 10.26
N ARG A 10 -6.16 -26.63 11.33
CA ARG A 10 -6.43 -28.08 11.23
C ARG A 10 -7.90 -28.40 11.01
N GLN A 11 -8.80 -27.51 11.36
CA GLN A 11 -10.24 -27.69 11.11
C GLN A 11 -10.63 -27.40 9.66
N GLN A 12 -9.86 -26.56 8.94
CA GLN A 12 -10.08 -26.25 7.53
C GLN A 12 -9.63 -27.37 6.55
N THR A 13 -8.91 -28.39 7.01
CA THR A 13 -8.30 -29.44 6.15
C THR A 13 -9.30 -30.43 5.53
N THR A 14 -10.62 -30.30 5.76
CA THR A 14 -11.63 -31.29 5.32
C THR A 14 -12.48 -30.83 4.11
N ALA A 15 -12.33 -29.59 3.64
CA ALA A 15 -12.93 -29.11 2.39
C ALA A 15 -11.87 -29.09 1.29
N ALA A 16 -12.24 -29.38 0.03
CA ALA A 16 -11.35 -29.46 -1.14
C ALA A 16 -10.21 -28.43 -1.08
N GLN A 17 -8.96 -28.91 -1.14
CA GLN A 17 -7.76 -28.13 -0.86
C GLN A 17 -7.53 -27.05 -1.92
N SER A 18 -8.11 -25.88 -1.70
CA SER A 18 -7.76 -24.66 -2.44
C SER A 18 -6.30 -24.30 -2.15
N VAL A 19 -5.48 -24.16 -3.20
CA VAL A 19 -4.08 -23.70 -3.12
C VAL A 19 -3.98 -22.41 -2.30
N ILE A 20 -4.89 -21.47 -2.55
CA ILE A 20 -4.99 -20.22 -1.80
C ILE A 20 -5.98 -20.40 -0.66
N THR A 21 -5.50 -20.25 0.58
CA THR A 21 -6.32 -20.31 1.80
C THR A 21 -6.74 -18.92 2.28
N GLN A 22 -5.87 -17.91 2.13
CA GLN A 22 -6.14 -16.55 2.58
C GLN A 22 -5.49 -15.50 1.66
N GLU A 23 -6.30 -14.87 0.79
CA GLU A 23 -5.81 -13.90 -0.20
C GLU A 23 -5.23 -12.63 0.42
N SER A 24 -5.79 -12.15 1.54
CA SER A 24 -5.25 -10.97 2.23
C SER A 24 -3.80 -11.18 2.73
N ALA A 25 -3.42 -12.43 2.98
CA ALA A 25 -2.07 -12.79 3.35
C ALA A 25 -1.10 -12.88 2.17
N LEU A 26 -1.58 -12.81 0.92
CA LEU A 26 -0.75 -12.74 -0.29
C LEU A 26 -0.80 -11.38 -0.95
N ASN A 27 -1.89 -10.63 -0.77
CA ASN A 27 -2.10 -9.31 -1.37
C ASN A 27 -0.93 -8.35 -1.04
N PRO A 28 -0.16 -7.87 -2.04
CA PRO A 28 0.96 -6.95 -1.83
C PRO A 28 0.59 -5.61 -1.17
N ALA A 29 -0.68 -5.19 -1.27
CA ALA A 29 -1.18 -3.96 -0.64
C ALA A 29 -1.57 -4.14 0.84
N VAL A 30 -1.46 -5.34 1.40
CA VAL A 30 -1.77 -5.62 2.81
C VAL A 30 -0.48 -5.79 3.58
N HIS A 31 -0.30 -4.98 4.64
CA HIS A 31 0.87 -5.04 5.52
C HIS A 31 0.61 -5.95 6.72
N LEU A 32 1.61 -6.74 7.10
CA LEU A 32 1.57 -7.54 8.33
C LEU A 32 1.83 -6.64 9.54
N PRO A 33 1.31 -7.00 10.73
CA PRO A 33 1.59 -6.26 11.96
C PRO A 33 3.07 -6.20 12.32
N GLU A 34 3.87 -7.17 11.88
CA GLU A 34 5.32 -7.21 12.06
C GLU A 34 6.03 -7.34 10.69
N PRO A 35 6.71 -6.29 10.22
CA PRO A 35 7.47 -6.30 8.97
C PRO A 35 8.69 -7.23 9.04
N ILE A 36 8.70 -8.25 8.19
CA ILE A 36 9.78 -9.26 8.15
C ILE A 36 11.09 -8.64 7.64
N GLY A 37 12.21 -8.95 8.30
CA GLY A 37 13.55 -8.55 7.86
C GLY A 37 13.85 -7.04 8.00
N ARG A 38 13.02 -6.27 8.72
CA ARG A 38 13.15 -4.81 8.85
C ARG A 38 13.49 -4.31 10.26
N GLY A 39 13.89 -5.20 11.17
CA GLY A 39 14.23 -4.85 12.56
C GLY A 39 15.21 -3.69 12.71
N ALA A 40 16.35 -3.71 12.01
CA ALA A 40 17.33 -2.62 12.11
C ALA A 40 16.82 -1.25 11.63
N ILE A 41 15.82 -1.23 10.75
CA ILE A 41 15.22 0.02 10.25
C ILE A 41 14.14 0.50 11.23
N LEU A 42 13.40 -0.43 11.82
CA LEU A 42 12.48 -0.12 12.93
C LEU A 42 13.21 0.54 14.09
N GLU A 43 14.37 0.01 14.50
CA GLU A 43 15.20 0.64 15.55
C GLU A 43 15.65 2.06 15.18
N ARG A 44 16.11 2.28 13.94
CA ARG A 44 16.48 3.64 13.49
C ARG A 44 15.30 4.61 13.50
N LEU A 45 14.12 4.14 13.10
CA LEU A 45 12.92 4.97 13.12
C LEU A 45 12.46 5.25 14.57
N LEU A 46 12.61 4.28 15.48
CA LEU A 46 12.39 4.47 16.90
C LEU A 46 13.37 5.49 17.50
N ASP A 47 14.65 5.44 17.11
CA ASP A 47 15.66 6.41 17.53
C ASP A 47 15.30 7.83 17.04
N ALA A 48 14.90 7.98 15.78
CA ALA A 48 14.46 9.26 15.21
C ALA A 48 13.22 9.82 15.91
N LEU A 49 12.30 8.94 16.31
CA LEU A 49 11.10 9.31 17.07
C LEU A 49 11.35 9.35 18.59
N GLY A 50 12.58 9.10 19.06
CA GLY A 50 12.96 9.03 20.47
C GLY A 50 12.35 10.10 21.38
N PRO A 51 12.35 11.40 20.98
CA PRO A 51 11.75 12.49 21.74
C PRO A 51 10.30 12.27 22.20
N VAL A 52 9.50 11.48 21.46
CA VAL A 52 8.09 11.21 21.81
C VAL A 52 7.95 10.41 23.10
N PHE A 53 8.92 9.57 23.45
CA PHE A 53 8.92 8.78 24.68
C PHE A 53 9.15 9.63 25.93
N GLU A 54 9.70 10.83 25.74
CA GLU A 54 9.91 11.83 26.79
C GLU A 54 8.81 12.91 26.79
N GLY A 55 7.79 12.77 25.94
CA GLY A 55 6.69 13.74 25.81
C GLY A 55 7.07 15.00 25.03
N SER A 56 8.13 14.94 24.21
CA SER A 56 8.61 16.04 23.37
C SER A 56 8.46 15.74 21.88
N ILE A 57 8.43 16.78 21.06
CA ILE A 57 8.20 16.66 19.62
C ILE A 57 9.56 16.36 18.95
N PRO A 58 9.67 15.29 18.14
CA PRO A 58 10.88 15.03 17.37
C PRO A 58 11.01 16.00 16.20
N GLU A 59 12.20 16.05 15.58
CA GLU A 59 12.35 16.71 14.29
C GLU A 59 11.52 15.98 13.22
N ASN A 60 11.14 16.68 12.15
CA ASN A 60 10.44 16.07 11.02
C ASN A 60 11.29 14.92 10.45
N VAL A 61 10.65 13.83 10.03
CA VAL A 61 11.34 12.62 9.54
C VAL A 61 10.98 12.33 8.09
N ALA A 62 11.97 12.03 7.26
CA ALA A 62 11.76 11.47 5.93
C ALA A 62 12.17 9.99 5.90
N VAL A 63 11.24 9.10 5.54
CA VAL A 63 11.49 7.67 5.33
C VAL A 63 11.62 7.42 3.84
N CYS A 64 12.85 7.16 3.39
CA CYS A 64 13.22 7.18 1.96
C CYS A 64 13.67 5.81 1.47
N GLY A 65 13.37 5.45 0.23
CA GLY A 65 13.84 4.20 -0.37
C GLY A 65 12.94 3.71 -1.50
N PRO A 66 13.36 2.77 -2.34
CA PRO A 66 12.64 2.43 -3.57
C PRO A 66 11.25 1.82 -3.31
N GLY A 67 10.47 1.69 -4.40
CA GLY A 67 9.28 0.85 -4.43
C GLY A 67 9.56 -0.55 -3.87
N GLY A 68 8.58 -1.14 -3.19
CA GLY A 68 8.72 -2.48 -2.63
C GLY A 68 9.69 -2.65 -1.45
N ALA A 69 10.37 -1.59 -1.00
CA ALA A 69 11.30 -1.67 0.14
C ALA A 69 10.61 -1.83 1.51
N GLY A 70 9.27 -1.74 1.58
CA GLY A 70 8.51 -1.93 2.81
C GLY A 70 8.33 -0.69 3.69
N LYS A 71 8.55 0.51 3.16
CA LYS A 71 8.40 1.80 3.88
C LYS A 71 7.05 1.92 4.59
N SER A 72 5.97 1.79 3.82
CA SER A 72 4.59 1.84 4.31
C SER A 72 4.31 0.78 5.39
N ALA A 73 4.82 -0.45 5.18
CA ALA A 73 4.66 -1.54 6.15
C ALA A 73 5.36 -1.24 7.48
N ILE A 74 6.57 -0.66 7.45
CA ILE A 74 7.34 -0.25 8.63
C ILE A 74 6.58 0.82 9.41
N VAL A 75 6.17 1.90 8.73
CA VAL A 75 5.54 3.05 9.40
C VAL A 75 4.16 2.68 9.95
N THR A 76 3.31 2.03 9.15
CA THR A 76 1.98 1.61 9.61
C THR A 76 2.02 0.62 10.76
N SER A 77 2.93 -0.37 10.71
CA SER A 77 3.17 -1.30 11.83
C SER A 77 3.59 -0.54 13.09
N LEU A 78 4.63 0.31 12.99
CA LEU A 78 5.15 1.04 14.13
C LEU A 78 4.08 1.92 14.77
N PHE A 79 3.33 2.66 13.97
CA PHE A 79 2.29 3.57 14.46
C PHE A 79 1.16 2.80 15.16
N SER A 80 0.75 1.63 14.62
CA SER A 80 -0.24 0.77 15.28
C SER A 80 0.24 0.31 16.65
N HIS A 81 1.46 -0.26 16.73
CA HIS A 81 2.02 -0.77 17.99
C HIS A 81 2.24 0.33 19.04
N LEU A 82 2.67 1.52 18.62
CA LEU A 82 2.85 2.66 19.52
C LEU A 82 1.51 3.15 20.07
N ASN A 83 0.49 3.32 19.21
CA ASN A 83 -0.84 3.72 19.66
C ASN A 83 -1.46 2.69 20.63
N GLU A 84 -1.28 1.39 20.38
CA GLU A 84 -1.73 0.33 21.29
C GLU A 84 -0.99 0.39 22.64
N SER A 85 0.34 0.43 22.62
CA SER A 85 1.19 0.42 23.81
C SER A 85 0.93 1.64 24.72
N PHE A 86 0.79 2.82 24.12
CA PHE A 86 0.52 4.03 24.88
C PHE A 86 -0.92 4.08 25.40
N THR A 87 -1.88 3.38 24.78
CA THR A 87 -3.26 3.25 25.28
C THR A 87 -3.36 2.28 26.46
N GLU A 88 -2.68 1.13 26.40
CA GLU A 88 -2.70 0.11 27.46
C GLU A 88 -2.08 0.60 28.78
N THR A 89 -1.00 1.39 28.68
CA THR A 89 -0.29 1.94 29.84
C THR A 89 -1.16 2.91 30.66
N SER A 90 -2.16 3.54 30.04
CA SER A 90 -3.13 4.39 30.74
C SER A 90 -4.26 3.61 31.43
N GLY A 91 -4.45 2.34 31.10
CA GLY A 91 -5.55 1.50 31.59
C GLY A 91 -5.23 0.62 32.80
N SER A 92 -3.96 0.45 33.18
CA SER A 92 -3.58 -0.46 34.27
C SER A 92 -2.90 0.24 35.44
N ILE A 93 -3.38 -0.09 36.66
CA ILE A 93 -2.86 0.27 37.99
C ILE A 93 -3.38 1.60 38.59
N GLY A 94 -4.64 1.55 39.01
CA GLY A 94 -5.10 2.31 40.17
C GLY A 94 -4.64 1.65 41.48
N THR A 95 -3.37 1.85 41.86
CA THR A 95 -2.95 1.67 43.27
C THR A 95 -2.68 3.04 43.88
N THR A 96 -3.41 3.32 44.94
CA THR A 96 -3.57 4.60 45.61
C THR A 96 -2.34 5.04 46.41
N THR A 97 -1.16 5.18 45.80
CA THR A 97 -0.02 5.90 46.42
C THR A 97 0.99 6.46 45.39
N ARG A 98 0.55 7.01 44.26
CA ARG A 98 1.21 8.14 43.58
C ARG A 98 0.32 8.65 42.45
N SER A 99 -0.04 9.92 42.52
CA SER A 99 -0.82 10.62 41.52
C SER A 99 -0.06 10.70 40.20
N GLY A 100 -0.71 10.36 39.09
CA GLY A 100 -0.19 10.49 37.73
C GLY A 100 -0.67 9.34 36.84
N SER A 101 -1.91 9.43 36.35
CA SER A 101 -2.32 8.69 35.16
C SER A 101 -1.32 9.04 34.05
N ALA A 102 -0.42 8.12 33.69
CA ALA A 102 0.49 8.33 32.57
C ALA A 102 -0.37 8.35 31.30
N ALA A 103 -0.73 9.55 30.86
CA ALA A 103 -1.37 9.74 29.57
C ALA A 103 -0.42 9.19 28.48
N PRO A 104 -0.97 8.64 27.39
CA PRO A 104 -0.16 8.16 26.25
C PRO A 104 0.80 9.30 25.84
N ALA A 105 2.11 9.05 25.73
CA ALA A 105 3.13 10.11 25.65
C ALA A 105 3.12 10.88 24.31
N ALA A 106 2.54 10.28 23.27
CA ALA A 106 2.30 10.88 21.97
C ALA A 106 1.12 10.19 21.26
N GLN A 107 0.71 10.74 20.11
CA GLN A 107 -0.29 10.17 19.20
C GLN A 107 0.30 10.02 17.80
N PHE A 108 -0.12 8.98 17.08
CA PHE A 108 0.43 8.65 15.76
C PHE A 108 -0.70 8.54 14.74
N ALA A 109 -0.73 9.43 13.74
CA ALA A 109 -1.72 9.46 12.68
C ALA A 109 -1.08 9.11 11.34
N TYR A 110 -1.78 8.32 10.52
CA TYR A 110 -1.29 7.90 9.20
C TYR A 110 -2.26 8.37 8.11
N VAL A 111 -1.72 9.07 7.12
CA VAL A 111 -2.44 9.64 5.99
C VAL A 111 -1.95 9.00 4.70
N ASN A 112 -2.86 8.34 3.99
CA ASN A 112 -2.57 7.72 2.70
C ASN A 112 -3.09 8.60 1.56
N THR A 113 -2.19 9.29 0.84
CA THR A 113 -2.58 10.21 -0.25
C THR A 113 -3.15 9.52 -1.49
N ARG A 114 -3.08 8.18 -1.60
CA ARG A 114 -3.82 7.45 -2.64
C ARG A 114 -5.33 7.46 -2.39
N GLN A 115 -5.75 7.61 -1.13
CA GLN A 115 -7.15 7.55 -0.72
C GLN A 115 -7.75 8.94 -0.48
N ILE A 116 -6.94 9.99 -0.55
CA ILE A 116 -7.38 11.37 -0.31
C ILE A 116 -6.94 12.31 -1.45
N ASP A 117 -7.80 13.26 -1.81
CA ASP A 117 -7.58 14.19 -2.92
C ASP A 117 -7.84 15.66 -2.57
N SER A 118 -8.03 15.97 -1.27
CA SER A 118 -8.35 17.31 -0.81
C SER A 118 -7.89 17.56 0.63
N ALA A 119 -7.62 18.84 0.95
CA ALA A 119 -7.33 19.29 2.32
C ALA A 119 -8.42 18.88 3.32
N PHE A 120 -9.69 18.87 2.89
CA PHE A 120 -10.81 18.38 3.69
C PHE A 120 -10.60 16.93 4.15
N GLN A 121 -10.23 16.04 3.22
CA GLN A 121 -9.98 14.63 3.54
C GLN A 121 -8.67 14.43 4.30
N PHE A 122 -7.66 15.28 4.08
CA PHE A 122 -6.42 15.30 4.85
C PHE A 122 -6.68 15.55 6.34
N TYR A 123 -7.39 16.63 6.67
CA TYR A 123 -7.75 16.93 8.06
C TYR A 123 -8.64 15.84 8.67
N HIS A 124 -9.57 15.28 7.91
CA HIS A 124 -10.39 14.16 8.36
C HIS A 124 -9.56 12.93 8.72
N ALA A 125 -8.59 12.54 7.89
CA ALA A 125 -7.74 11.37 8.15
C ALA A 125 -6.96 11.52 9.47
N ILE A 126 -6.49 12.73 9.76
CA ILE A 126 -5.79 13.04 11.01
C ILE A 126 -6.77 13.02 12.19
N LEU A 127 -7.86 13.79 12.10
CA LEU A 127 -8.85 13.94 13.17
C LEU A 127 -9.53 12.61 13.54
N ASP A 128 -9.79 11.73 12.58
CA ASP A 128 -10.34 10.38 12.83
C ASP A 128 -9.42 9.53 13.72
N THR A 129 -8.12 9.87 13.79
CA THR A 129 -7.14 9.19 14.66
C THR A 129 -6.92 9.93 15.98
N VAL A 130 -6.78 11.26 15.94
CA VAL A 130 -6.35 12.02 17.12
C VAL A 130 -7.52 12.50 18.00
N SER A 131 -8.71 12.66 17.42
CA SER A 131 -9.90 13.12 18.15
C SER A 131 -10.59 11.95 18.85
N SER A 132 -11.01 12.17 20.10
CA SER A 132 -11.87 11.23 20.82
C SER A 132 -13.35 11.30 20.39
N GLU A 133 -13.73 12.38 19.72
CA GLU A 133 -15.10 12.62 19.26
C GLU A 133 -15.23 12.31 17.76
N PRO A 134 -16.37 11.73 17.32
CA PRO A 134 -16.63 11.51 15.90
C PRO A 134 -16.61 12.83 15.10
N VAL A 135 -15.87 12.83 13.99
CA VAL A 135 -15.79 13.99 13.09
C VAL A 135 -16.96 13.97 12.10
N PRO A 136 -17.78 15.03 12.02
CA PRO A 136 -18.88 15.10 11.06
C PRO A 136 -18.40 15.03 9.61
N ARG A 137 -18.98 14.15 8.78
CA ARG A 137 -18.58 14.01 7.36
C ARG A 137 -19.28 15.01 6.41
N ARG A 138 -20.26 15.77 6.90
CA ARG A 138 -21.08 16.70 6.12
C ARG A 138 -21.48 17.91 6.97
N GLY A 139 -21.68 19.04 6.30
CA GLY A 139 -22.13 20.27 6.96
C GLY A 139 -21.03 21.02 7.72
N ILE A 140 -19.77 20.63 7.52
CA ILE A 140 -18.57 21.26 8.07
C ILE A 140 -17.65 21.66 6.91
N GLY A 141 -16.99 22.81 7.03
CA GLY A 141 -16.02 23.31 6.04
C GLY A 141 -14.60 22.85 6.34
N THR A 142 -13.69 22.99 5.36
CA THR A 142 -12.26 22.71 5.55
C THR A 142 -11.64 23.57 6.66
N ASP A 143 -11.97 24.87 6.71
CA ASP A 143 -11.46 25.79 7.72
C ASP A 143 -11.90 25.37 9.14
N GLU A 144 -13.14 24.93 9.30
CA GLU A 144 -13.67 24.44 10.58
C GLU A 144 -12.98 23.11 11.00
N LEU A 145 -12.59 22.25 10.05
CA LEU A 145 -11.77 21.08 10.36
C LEU A 145 -10.35 21.48 10.78
N ALA A 146 -9.75 22.49 10.14
CA ALA A 146 -8.44 23.00 10.52
C ALA A 146 -8.46 23.60 11.94
N GLU A 147 -9.45 24.46 12.25
CA GLU A 147 -9.67 25.01 13.60
C GLU A 147 -9.90 23.88 14.63
N ARG A 148 -10.67 22.85 14.25
CA ARG A 148 -10.89 21.69 15.12
C ARG A 148 -9.61 20.90 15.35
N LEU A 149 -8.76 20.73 14.34
CA LEU A 149 -7.47 20.08 14.48
C LEU A 149 -6.57 20.87 15.43
N GLU A 150 -6.47 22.19 15.24
CA GLU A 150 -5.72 23.08 16.13
C GLU A 150 -6.22 22.95 17.57
N ALA A 151 -7.52 23.07 17.80
CA ALA A 151 -8.10 22.92 19.14
C ALA A 151 -7.91 21.51 19.75
N THR A 152 -7.82 20.46 18.91
CA THR A 152 -7.61 19.09 19.36
C THR A 152 -6.16 18.83 19.76
N ILE A 153 -5.20 19.43 19.05
CA ILE A 153 -3.76 19.18 19.25
C ILE A 153 -3.15 20.20 20.23
N GLN A 154 -3.60 21.45 20.23
CA GLN A 154 -3.01 22.53 21.01
C GLN A 154 -3.08 22.25 22.51
N GLY A 155 -1.93 22.32 23.19
CA GLY A 155 -1.82 22.04 24.62
C GLY A 155 -1.98 20.57 24.98
N THR A 156 -1.97 19.68 23.97
CA THR A 156 -1.92 18.24 24.17
C THR A 156 -0.49 17.71 23.98
N ARG A 157 -0.37 16.39 23.87
CA ARG A 157 0.88 15.68 23.65
C ARG A 157 1.37 15.83 22.19
N PRO A 158 2.66 15.56 21.92
CA PRO A 158 3.16 15.49 20.56
C PRO A 158 2.33 14.56 19.67
N VAL A 159 2.08 14.99 18.44
CA VAL A 159 1.43 14.18 17.41
C VAL A 159 2.40 13.96 16.26
N VAL A 160 2.65 12.70 15.89
CA VAL A 160 3.41 12.35 14.69
C VAL A 160 2.44 12.02 13.58
N ILE A 161 2.53 12.74 12.46
CA ILE A 161 1.65 12.57 11.29
C ILE A 161 2.49 12.01 10.14
N ALA A 162 2.25 10.75 9.79
CA ALA A 162 2.84 10.12 8.63
C ALA A 162 2.02 10.42 7.38
N VAL A 163 2.65 10.96 6.33
CA VAL A 163 2.05 11.17 5.01
C VAL A 163 2.76 10.26 4.00
N ASP A 164 2.03 9.25 3.51
CA ASP A 164 2.54 8.27 2.57
C ASP A 164 2.06 8.53 1.13
N HIS A 165 2.81 8.02 0.17
CA HIS A 165 2.53 8.03 -1.27
C HIS A 165 2.40 9.42 -1.87
N ILE A 166 3.08 10.41 -1.28
CA ILE A 166 3.00 11.82 -1.67
C ILE A 166 3.36 12.06 -3.15
N GLU A 167 4.26 11.25 -3.71
CA GLU A 167 4.64 11.28 -5.14
C GLU A 167 3.56 10.74 -6.10
N GLU A 168 2.60 9.99 -5.57
CA GLU A 168 1.54 9.34 -6.37
C GLU A 168 0.17 9.99 -6.19
N GLY A 169 -0.01 10.73 -5.09
CA GLY A 169 -1.23 11.45 -4.74
C GLY A 169 -1.28 12.86 -5.34
N GLY A 170 -2.34 13.58 -4.99
CA GLY A 170 -2.53 14.98 -5.40
C GLY A 170 -1.94 16.01 -4.43
N LEU A 171 -1.28 15.57 -3.35
CA LEU A 171 -0.74 16.41 -2.29
C LEU A 171 0.80 16.32 -2.31
N SER A 172 1.49 17.45 -2.31
CA SER A 172 2.94 17.57 -2.21
C SER A 172 3.41 17.73 -0.76
N VAL A 173 4.73 17.58 -0.53
CA VAL A 173 5.35 17.80 0.80
C VAL A 173 5.11 19.22 1.28
N ASP A 174 5.25 20.21 0.40
CA ASP A 174 5.04 21.63 0.71
C ASP A 174 3.58 21.89 1.10
N GLU A 175 2.63 21.36 0.34
CA GLU A 175 1.20 21.48 0.67
C GLU A 175 0.86 20.80 2.00
N ALA A 176 1.40 19.61 2.27
CA ALA A 176 1.21 18.94 3.56
C ALA A 176 1.79 19.76 4.73
N THR A 177 2.93 20.42 4.50
CA THR A 177 3.58 21.31 5.48
C THR A 177 2.73 22.56 5.72
N GLU A 178 2.23 23.20 4.66
CA GLU A 178 1.34 24.37 4.74
C GLU A 178 0.04 24.05 5.50
N LEU A 179 -0.57 22.89 5.23
CA LEU A 179 -1.77 22.44 5.96
C LEU A 179 -1.52 22.20 7.46
N LEU A 180 -0.27 21.95 7.87
CA LEU A 180 0.10 21.68 9.26
C LEU A 180 0.76 22.88 9.96
N GLU A 181 1.04 23.98 9.24
CA GLU A 181 1.64 25.21 9.81
C GLU A 181 0.92 25.69 11.09
N PRO A 182 -0.43 25.71 11.18
CA PRO A 182 -1.11 26.17 12.41
C PRO A 182 -0.81 25.33 13.66
N VAL A 183 -0.36 24.08 13.48
CA VAL A 183 -0.08 23.12 14.54
C VAL A 183 1.38 22.66 14.59
N GLU A 184 2.29 23.35 13.89
CA GLU A 184 3.70 22.96 13.76
C GLU A 184 4.42 22.80 15.11
N ALA A 185 4.02 23.60 16.11
CA ALA A 185 4.60 23.56 17.45
C ALA A 185 4.16 22.35 18.28
N SER A 186 3.33 21.46 17.75
CA SER A 186 2.83 20.24 18.41
C SER A 186 2.86 19.00 17.52
N VAL A 187 3.29 19.16 16.26
CA VAL A 187 3.27 18.11 15.25
C VAL A 187 4.68 17.84 14.72
N CYS A 188 5.03 16.57 14.60
CA CYS A 188 6.11 16.11 13.76
C CYS A 188 5.52 15.57 12.45
N LEU A 189 5.96 16.12 11.32
CA LEU A 189 5.66 15.59 10.00
C LEU A 189 6.64 14.45 9.66
N LEU A 190 6.10 13.26 9.41
CA LEU A 190 6.82 12.14 8.84
C LEU A 190 6.37 11.94 7.39
N VAL A 191 7.29 12.02 6.43
CA VAL A 191 7.00 11.82 5.01
C VAL A 191 7.62 10.53 4.51
N ILE A 192 6.90 9.80 3.66
CA ILE A 192 7.40 8.57 3.02
C ILE A 192 7.60 8.85 1.53
N HIS A 193 8.83 8.63 1.05
CA HIS A 193 9.25 9.02 -0.30
C HIS A 193 10.10 7.94 -0.97
N ASN A 194 10.10 7.88 -2.31
CA ASN A 194 10.90 6.89 -3.03
C ASN A 194 12.38 7.29 -3.13
N ASP A 195 12.65 8.48 -3.67
CA ASP A 195 14.01 8.89 -4.07
C ASP A 195 14.66 9.97 -3.19
N GLY A 196 14.11 10.20 -1.99
CA GLY A 196 14.53 11.28 -1.09
C GLY A 196 13.90 12.64 -1.44
N ILE A 197 13.96 13.58 -0.49
CA ILE A 197 13.38 14.91 -0.62
C ILE A 197 14.52 15.93 -0.64
N SER A 198 14.58 16.74 -1.70
CA SER A 198 15.53 17.85 -1.78
C SER A 198 15.27 18.88 -0.69
N ASP A 199 16.33 19.41 -0.10
CA ASP A 199 16.25 20.45 0.94
C ASP A 199 15.49 20.04 2.22
N TRP A 200 15.37 18.73 2.49
CA TRP A 200 14.83 18.23 3.75
C TRP A 200 15.74 18.64 4.93
N SER A 201 15.16 19.32 5.92
CA SER A 201 15.89 19.86 7.07
C SER A 201 15.88 18.96 8.31
N GLY A 202 15.06 17.91 8.32
CA GLY A 202 14.93 16.99 9.44
C GLY A 202 15.70 15.68 9.26
N GLU A 203 15.39 14.70 10.11
CA GLU A 203 16.02 13.37 10.09
C GLU A 203 15.63 12.57 8.85
N VAL A 204 16.55 11.75 8.34
CA VAL A 204 16.32 10.87 7.17
C VAL A 204 16.61 9.42 7.55
N VAL A 205 15.61 8.56 7.35
CA VAL A 205 15.71 7.11 7.57
C VAL A 205 15.67 6.39 6.23
N ASP A 206 16.83 5.91 5.78
CA ASP A 206 16.95 5.13 4.55
C ASP A 206 16.47 3.68 4.71
N VAL A 207 15.62 3.26 3.78
CA VAL A 207 15.03 1.92 3.66
C VAL A 207 15.54 1.27 2.38
N PRO A 208 16.62 0.47 2.43
CA PRO A 208 17.18 -0.15 1.24
C PRO A 208 16.27 -1.26 0.68
N ARG A 209 16.53 -1.67 -0.56
CA ARG A 209 15.98 -2.90 -1.16
C ARG A 209 16.18 -4.10 -0.23
N TYR A 210 15.26 -5.05 -0.28
CA TYR A 210 15.41 -6.29 0.49
C TYR A 210 16.67 -7.03 0.05
N GLN A 211 17.41 -7.57 1.02
CA GLN A 211 18.38 -8.62 0.72
C GLN A 211 17.61 -9.89 0.35
N THR A 212 18.14 -10.69 -0.59
CA THR A 212 17.44 -11.86 -1.13
C THR A 212 16.94 -12.82 -0.05
N HIS A 213 17.74 -13.09 0.99
CA HIS A 213 17.31 -13.99 2.08
C HIS A 213 16.14 -13.42 2.90
N ALA A 214 16.17 -12.12 3.22
CA ALA A 214 15.07 -11.47 3.93
C ALA A 214 13.79 -11.46 3.09
N LEU A 215 13.92 -11.34 1.76
CA LEU A 215 12.79 -11.45 0.84
C LEU A 215 12.25 -12.88 0.76
N VAL A 216 13.11 -13.91 0.78
CA VAL A 216 12.69 -15.31 0.89
C VAL A 216 11.92 -15.56 2.18
N ASP A 217 12.40 -15.04 3.31
CA ASP A 217 11.72 -15.17 4.60
C ASP A 217 10.34 -14.49 4.56
N LEU A 218 10.24 -13.29 3.97
CA LEU A 218 8.98 -12.59 3.76
C LEU A 218 8.00 -13.42 2.91
N LEU A 219 8.45 -13.97 1.79
CA LEU A 219 7.61 -14.81 0.92
C LEU A 219 7.16 -16.08 1.65
N ALA A 220 8.06 -16.75 2.37
CA ALA A 220 7.74 -17.96 3.13
C ALA A 220 6.71 -17.68 4.24
N GLU A 221 6.85 -16.57 4.96
CA GLU A 221 5.92 -16.16 6.00
C GLU A 221 4.53 -15.86 5.40
N ARG A 222 4.46 -15.05 4.34
CA ARG A 222 3.21 -14.71 3.64
C ARG A 222 2.54 -15.96 3.04
N ALA A 223 3.31 -16.86 2.44
CA ALA A 223 2.83 -18.16 1.97
C ALA A 223 2.27 -19.02 3.11
N SER A 224 2.89 -18.99 4.30
CA SER A 224 2.44 -19.82 5.44
C SER A 224 1.05 -19.45 5.96
N TYR A 225 0.63 -18.19 5.78
CA TYR A 225 -0.70 -17.68 6.09
C TYR A 225 -1.66 -17.80 4.90
N GLY A 226 -1.16 -17.55 3.68
CA GLY A 226 -1.97 -17.39 2.49
C GLY A 226 -2.18 -18.64 1.64
N LEU A 227 -1.35 -19.67 1.81
CA LEU A 227 -1.34 -20.87 0.98
C LEU A 227 -1.48 -22.15 1.80
N ALA A 228 -2.01 -23.18 1.16
CA ALA A 228 -2.06 -24.51 1.73
C ALA A 228 -0.66 -25.06 2.06
N SER A 229 -0.59 -25.89 3.10
CA SER A 229 0.66 -26.41 3.61
C SER A 229 1.35 -27.30 2.57
N GLY A 230 2.61 -27.01 2.25
CA GLY A 230 3.40 -27.78 1.28
C GLY A 230 3.20 -27.35 -0.18
N THR A 231 2.36 -26.35 -0.44
CA THR A 231 2.11 -25.83 -1.79
C THR A 231 3.28 -25.01 -2.34
N VAL A 232 4.09 -24.39 -1.48
CA VAL A 232 5.28 -23.62 -1.88
C VAL A 232 6.53 -24.25 -1.32
N SER A 233 7.51 -24.49 -2.19
CA SER A 233 8.84 -24.95 -1.80
C SER A 233 9.76 -23.76 -1.52
N HIS A 234 10.81 -24.01 -0.74
CA HIS A 234 11.85 -23.01 -0.50
C HIS A 234 12.65 -22.65 -1.77
N GLU A 235 12.65 -23.52 -2.78
CA GLU A 235 13.25 -23.27 -4.09
C GLU A 235 12.44 -22.23 -4.86
N VAL A 236 11.11 -22.39 -4.92
CA VAL A 236 10.18 -21.42 -5.52
C VAL A 236 10.32 -20.05 -4.85
N ALA A 237 10.34 -19.99 -3.51
CA ALA A 237 10.49 -18.73 -2.80
C ALA A 237 11.84 -18.04 -3.12
N ARG A 238 12.93 -18.80 -3.26
CA ARG A 238 14.24 -18.26 -3.64
C ARG A 238 14.27 -17.76 -5.08
N GLU A 239 13.66 -18.51 -6.00
CA GLU A 239 13.57 -18.12 -7.41
C GLU A 239 12.83 -16.78 -7.55
N VAL A 240 11.65 -16.66 -6.95
CA VAL A 240 10.86 -15.41 -6.95
C VAL A 240 11.62 -14.26 -6.29
N ALA A 241 12.24 -14.49 -5.13
CA ALA A 241 13.02 -13.46 -4.44
C ALA A 241 14.25 -13.00 -5.24
N SER A 242 14.89 -13.91 -5.98
CA SER A 242 16.03 -13.56 -6.84
C SER A 242 15.59 -12.76 -8.06
N TRP A 243 14.44 -13.09 -8.63
CA TRP A 243 13.88 -12.39 -9.79
C TRP A 243 13.44 -10.96 -9.44
N ALA A 244 12.81 -10.77 -8.28
CA ALA A 244 12.25 -9.47 -7.87
C ALA A 244 13.30 -8.42 -7.43
N ASP A 245 14.58 -8.77 -7.39
CA ASP A 245 15.69 -7.86 -7.06
C ASP A 245 15.42 -6.92 -5.86
N GLY A 246 14.95 -7.52 -4.76
CA GLY A 246 14.70 -6.82 -3.51
C GLY A 246 13.43 -5.97 -3.45
N ASP A 247 12.56 -6.01 -4.46
CA ASP A 247 11.21 -5.46 -4.44
C ASP A 247 10.22 -6.48 -3.85
N ALA A 248 9.72 -6.23 -2.63
CA ALA A 248 8.77 -7.13 -2.00
C ALA A 248 7.36 -7.07 -2.59
N HIS A 249 6.98 -5.95 -3.22
CA HIS A 249 5.69 -5.84 -3.88
C HIS A 249 5.65 -6.80 -5.08
N ASP A 250 6.66 -6.74 -5.94
CA ASP A 250 6.73 -7.55 -7.15
C ASP A 250 6.94 -9.03 -6.83
N ALA A 251 7.77 -9.32 -5.83
CA ALA A 251 7.93 -10.70 -5.34
C ALA A 251 6.60 -11.30 -4.85
N LEU A 252 5.83 -10.55 -4.05
CA LEU A 252 4.52 -11.02 -3.57
C LEU A 252 3.51 -11.11 -4.71
N ALA A 253 3.56 -10.17 -5.66
CA ALA A 253 2.67 -10.20 -6.82
C ALA A 253 2.93 -11.43 -7.70
N ALA A 254 4.20 -11.76 -7.96
CA ALA A 254 4.59 -12.94 -8.71
C ALA A 254 4.22 -14.24 -7.99
N LEU A 255 4.47 -14.33 -6.68
CA LEU A 255 4.06 -15.50 -5.88
C LEU A 255 2.54 -15.68 -5.88
N PHE A 256 1.78 -14.58 -5.73
CA PHE A 256 0.32 -14.65 -5.75
C PHE A 256 -0.20 -15.00 -7.15
N GLY A 257 0.37 -14.43 -8.21
CA GLY A 257 0.10 -14.83 -9.59
C GLY A 257 0.34 -16.32 -9.84
N ALA A 258 1.47 -16.85 -9.35
CA ALA A 258 1.77 -18.27 -9.43
C ALA A 258 0.76 -19.14 -8.69
N ALA A 259 0.33 -18.72 -7.50
CA ALA A 259 -0.71 -19.41 -6.75
C ALA A 259 -2.08 -19.38 -7.45
N ILE A 260 -2.42 -18.28 -8.12
CA ILE A 260 -3.64 -18.17 -8.93
C ILE A 260 -3.56 -19.15 -10.11
N HIS A 261 -2.45 -19.15 -10.85
CA HIS A 261 -2.26 -20.03 -11.99
C HIS A 261 -2.27 -21.52 -11.61
N ALA A 262 -1.61 -21.88 -10.50
CA ALA A 262 -1.64 -23.24 -9.95
C ALA A 262 -3.06 -23.67 -9.58
N GLN A 263 -3.84 -22.78 -8.96
CA GLN A 263 -5.22 -23.07 -8.59
C GLN A 263 -6.13 -23.24 -9.81
N GLU A 264 -5.96 -22.43 -10.85
CA GLU A 264 -6.71 -22.52 -12.12
C GLU A 264 -6.34 -23.77 -12.93
N SER A 265 -5.08 -24.21 -12.80
CA SER A 265 -4.57 -25.45 -13.41
C SER A 265 -4.84 -26.70 -12.58
N GLU A 266 -5.58 -26.58 -11.48
CA GLU A 266 -5.89 -27.67 -10.54
C GLU A 266 -4.63 -28.38 -9.99
N HIS A 267 -3.54 -27.64 -9.82
CA HIS A 267 -2.30 -28.15 -9.22
C HIS A 267 -2.39 -28.11 -7.68
N ASP A 268 -1.89 -29.15 -7.01
CA ASP A 268 -1.81 -29.19 -5.54
C ASP A 268 -0.59 -28.43 -4.97
N HIS A 269 0.37 -28.07 -5.84
CA HIS A 269 1.60 -27.35 -5.51
C HIS A 269 1.99 -26.37 -6.63
N ILE A 270 2.73 -25.33 -6.29
CA ILE A 270 3.26 -24.36 -7.27
C ILE A 270 4.41 -25.02 -8.03
N THR A 271 4.23 -25.16 -9.34
CA THR A 271 5.23 -25.68 -10.30
C THR A 271 6.06 -24.56 -10.90
N SER A 272 7.12 -24.90 -11.64
CA SER A 272 7.94 -23.91 -12.37
C SER A 272 7.14 -23.15 -13.44
N ASP A 273 6.16 -23.80 -14.07
CA ASP A 273 5.29 -23.15 -15.06
C ASP A 273 4.40 -22.11 -14.39
N ASP A 274 3.89 -22.42 -13.18
CA ASP A 274 3.10 -21.47 -12.38
C ASP A 274 3.95 -20.26 -11.95
N VAL A 275 5.20 -20.49 -11.54
CA VAL A 275 6.13 -19.40 -11.19
C VAL A 275 6.38 -18.50 -12.39
N THR A 276 6.63 -19.09 -13.56
CA THR A 276 6.84 -18.35 -14.81
C THR A 276 5.63 -17.49 -15.15
N ALA A 277 4.42 -18.06 -15.11
CA ALA A 277 3.18 -17.33 -15.35
C ALA A 277 2.97 -16.19 -14.32
N GLY A 278 3.31 -16.43 -13.05
CA GLY A 278 3.27 -15.42 -12.01
C GLY A 278 4.22 -14.25 -12.27
N MET A 279 5.45 -14.52 -12.71
CA MET A 279 6.45 -13.50 -13.06
C MET A 279 6.05 -12.73 -14.32
N GLU A 280 5.58 -13.40 -15.36
CA GLU A 280 5.14 -12.77 -16.62
C GLU A 280 3.93 -11.84 -16.43
N ALA A 281 3.12 -12.08 -15.39
CA ALA A 281 1.99 -11.22 -15.03
C ALA A 281 2.40 -9.91 -14.32
N VAL A 282 3.68 -9.75 -13.96
CA VAL A 282 4.23 -8.54 -13.32
C VAL A 282 5.07 -7.78 -14.35
N PRO A 283 4.67 -6.56 -14.76
CA PRO A 283 5.43 -5.77 -15.73
C PRO A 283 6.82 -5.35 -15.23
N GLU A 284 7.79 -5.11 -16.11
CA GLU A 284 9.16 -4.68 -15.72
C GLU A 284 9.17 -3.37 -14.92
N ASP A 285 8.40 -2.36 -15.34
CA ASP A 285 8.21 -1.10 -14.62
C ASP A 285 6.89 -1.10 -13.82
N CYS A 286 6.71 -2.15 -13.00
CA CYS A 286 5.52 -2.38 -12.19
C CYS A 286 5.25 -1.23 -11.22
N ILE A 287 4.00 -0.76 -11.20
CA ILE A 287 3.46 0.13 -10.18
C ILE A 287 2.76 -0.69 -9.10
N GLN A 288 2.72 -0.16 -7.88
CA GLN A 288 2.15 -0.89 -6.76
C GLN A 288 0.64 -1.08 -6.94
N ILE A 289 0.16 -2.30 -6.70
CA ILE A 289 -1.25 -2.67 -6.84
C ILE A 289 -2.17 -1.81 -5.98
N GLY A 290 -1.69 -1.33 -4.83
CA GLY A 290 -2.42 -0.39 -3.97
C GLY A 290 -2.82 0.91 -4.68
N ARG A 291 -2.02 1.38 -5.63
CA ARG A 291 -2.32 2.56 -6.47
C ARG A 291 -3.51 2.30 -7.39
N VAL A 292 -3.59 1.10 -7.96
CA VAL A 292 -4.69 0.68 -8.85
C VAL A 292 -5.96 0.44 -8.05
N LEU A 293 -5.85 -0.20 -6.88
CA LEU A 293 -6.99 -0.49 -6.00
C LEU A 293 -7.61 0.77 -5.38
N ALA A 294 -6.86 1.88 -5.32
CA ALA A 294 -7.34 3.18 -4.86
C ALA A 294 -8.14 3.95 -5.93
N LEU A 295 -8.14 3.49 -7.19
CA LEU A 295 -8.90 4.14 -8.24
C LEU A 295 -10.42 4.03 -8.02
N PRO A 296 -11.19 5.05 -8.47
CA PRO A 296 -12.64 4.95 -8.54
C PRO A 296 -13.13 3.73 -9.32
N ASP A 297 -14.25 3.16 -8.89
CA ASP A 297 -14.81 1.90 -9.41
C ASP A 297 -14.95 1.87 -10.93
N ASN A 298 -15.41 2.99 -11.52
CA ASN A 298 -15.55 3.10 -12.98
C ASN A 298 -14.21 2.97 -13.72
N ARG A 299 -13.10 3.44 -13.14
CA ARG A 299 -11.75 3.29 -13.71
C ARG A 299 -11.23 1.88 -13.51
N ARG A 300 -11.46 1.26 -12.34
CA ARG A 300 -11.12 -0.16 -12.10
C ARG A 300 -11.88 -1.09 -13.05
N ASN A 301 -13.16 -0.84 -13.31
CA ASN A 301 -13.95 -1.60 -14.28
C ASN A 301 -13.41 -1.47 -15.72
N VAL A 302 -12.98 -0.27 -16.13
CA VAL A 302 -12.30 -0.10 -17.43
C VAL A 302 -11.02 -0.95 -17.51
N LEU A 303 -10.22 -0.99 -16.44
CA LEU A 303 -9.01 -1.81 -16.38
C LEU A 303 -9.31 -3.30 -16.46
N LEU A 304 -10.36 -3.79 -15.78
CA LEU A 304 -10.76 -5.20 -15.85
C LEU A 304 -11.19 -5.62 -17.25
N GLU A 305 -11.99 -4.79 -17.92
CA GLU A 305 -12.39 -5.05 -19.29
C GLU A 305 -11.22 -4.94 -20.27
N LEU A 306 -10.27 -4.02 -20.03
CA LEU A 306 -9.05 -3.93 -20.82
C LEU A 306 -8.27 -5.25 -20.81
N LEU A 307 -8.13 -5.87 -19.64
CA LEU A 307 -7.45 -7.17 -19.51
C LEU A 307 -8.19 -8.31 -20.24
N SER A 308 -9.51 -8.20 -20.37
CA SER A 308 -10.34 -9.20 -21.07
C SER A 308 -10.34 -9.01 -22.60
N VAL A 309 -10.13 -7.78 -23.08
CA VAL A 309 -10.04 -7.47 -24.52
C VAL A 309 -8.64 -7.77 -25.07
N GLY A 310 -7.61 -7.58 -24.25
CA GLY A 310 -6.21 -7.73 -24.65
C GLY A 310 -5.72 -6.54 -25.48
N PRO A 311 -4.45 -6.11 -25.34
CA PRO A 311 -3.92 -4.95 -26.06
C PRO A 311 -3.47 -5.27 -27.49
N GLU A 312 -3.51 -6.54 -27.91
CA GLU A 312 -2.88 -7.00 -29.14
C GLU A 312 -3.56 -6.44 -30.39
N ALA A 313 -2.77 -5.71 -31.18
CA ALA A 313 -3.13 -5.13 -32.46
C ALA A 313 -4.25 -4.08 -32.47
N ALA A 314 -4.91 -3.73 -31.37
CA ALA A 314 -6.00 -2.74 -31.33
C ALA A 314 -5.52 -1.34 -30.93
N THR A 315 -6.03 -0.31 -31.59
CA THR A 315 -5.82 1.11 -31.22
C THR A 315 -6.57 1.46 -29.93
N ILE A 316 -6.14 2.50 -29.20
CA ILE A 316 -6.86 3.01 -28.02
C ILE A 316 -8.35 3.27 -28.32
N SER A 317 -8.67 3.80 -29.50
CA SER A 317 -10.06 4.02 -29.95
C SER A 317 -10.85 2.72 -30.15
N GLU A 318 -10.22 1.69 -30.72
CA GLU A 318 -10.85 0.37 -30.91
C GLU A 318 -11.08 -0.32 -29.56
N VAL A 319 -10.06 -0.30 -28.67
CA VAL A 319 -10.15 -0.81 -27.30
C VAL A 319 -11.26 -0.11 -26.53
N ALA A 320 -11.33 1.22 -26.58
CA ALA A 320 -12.34 2.00 -25.88
C ALA A 320 -13.76 1.71 -26.39
N ALA A 321 -13.94 1.48 -27.70
CA ALA A 321 -15.22 1.13 -28.28
C ALA A 321 -15.69 -0.29 -27.91
N GLU A 322 -14.76 -1.23 -27.73
CA GLU A 322 -15.08 -2.58 -27.23
C GLU A 322 -15.43 -2.55 -25.75
N ILE A 323 -14.60 -1.92 -24.91
CA ILE A 323 -14.86 -1.79 -23.47
C ILE A 323 -16.18 -1.04 -23.23
N GLY A 324 -16.41 0.09 -23.91
CA GLY A 324 -17.63 0.88 -23.73
C GLY A 324 -18.92 0.10 -23.98
N ARG A 325 -18.90 -0.87 -24.91
CA ARG A 325 -20.02 -1.78 -25.16
C ARG A 325 -20.30 -2.75 -23.99
N ARG A 326 -19.31 -3.03 -23.14
CA ARG A 326 -19.42 -4.01 -22.04
C ARG A 326 -19.86 -3.38 -20.72
N ILE A 327 -19.45 -2.14 -20.44
CA ILE A 327 -19.65 -1.47 -19.13
C ILE A 327 -20.58 -0.25 -19.16
N ASP A 328 -21.47 -0.17 -20.16
CA ASP A 328 -22.46 0.92 -20.33
C ASP A 328 -21.85 2.34 -20.24
N LEU A 329 -20.64 2.50 -20.81
CA LEU A 329 -19.96 3.78 -20.94
C LEU A 329 -19.80 4.16 -22.40
N SER A 330 -19.89 5.46 -22.70
CA SER A 330 -19.62 5.91 -24.06
C SER A 330 -18.16 5.61 -24.45
N PRO A 331 -17.87 5.23 -25.71
CA PRO A 331 -16.50 5.03 -26.16
C PRO A 331 -15.58 6.23 -25.90
N ASN A 332 -16.10 7.46 -26.02
CA ASN A 332 -15.36 8.68 -25.74
C ASN A 332 -14.99 8.80 -24.25
N THR A 333 -15.89 8.39 -23.35
CA THR A 333 -15.64 8.38 -21.90
C THR A 333 -14.55 7.38 -21.56
N VAL A 334 -14.62 6.16 -22.11
CA VAL A 334 -13.60 5.13 -21.90
C VAL A 334 -12.26 5.58 -22.47
N GLN A 335 -12.26 6.14 -23.68
CA GLN A 335 -11.05 6.66 -24.30
C GLN A 335 -10.40 7.76 -23.45
N ARG A 336 -11.19 8.67 -22.88
CA ARG A 336 -10.71 9.67 -21.94
C ARG A 336 -10.06 9.01 -20.70
N PHE A 337 -10.73 8.04 -20.08
CA PHE A 337 -10.18 7.31 -18.93
C PHE A 337 -8.88 6.58 -19.27
N VAL A 338 -8.78 5.92 -20.43
CA VAL A 338 -7.54 5.26 -20.87
C VAL A 338 -6.40 6.26 -21.01
N TYR A 339 -6.65 7.46 -21.55
CA TYR A 339 -5.62 8.50 -21.62
C TYR A 339 -5.23 9.04 -20.24
N GLU A 340 -6.18 9.29 -19.35
CA GLU A 340 -5.90 9.71 -17.96
C GLU A 340 -5.07 8.65 -17.20
N LEU A 341 -5.43 7.37 -17.34
CA LEU A 341 -4.71 6.25 -16.74
C LEU A 341 -3.29 6.10 -17.31
N ALA A 342 -3.10 6.44 -18.59
CA ALA A 342 -1.78 6.47 -19.20
C ALA A 342 -0.94 7.68 -18.78
N GLU A 343 -1.56 8.85 -18.62
CA GLU A 343 -0.90 10.06 -18.15
C GLU A 343 -0.40 9.92 -16.71
N THR A 344 -1.18 9.23 -15.87
CA THR A 344 -0.78 8.87 -14.51
C THR A 344 0.17 7.67 -14.47
N GLY A 345 0.45 7.00 -15.59
CA GLY A 345 1.39 5.88 -15.65
C GLY A 345 0.87 4.55 -15.08
N ILE A 346 -0.45 4.42 -14.88
CA ILE A 346 -1.10 3.12 -14.59
C ILE A 346 -1.11 2.23 -15.84
N LEU A 347 -1.23 2.89 -17.01
CA LEU A 347 -1.06 2.28 -18.32
C LEU A 347 0.17 2.89 -19.01
N GLU A 348 0.84 2.11 -19.84
CA GLU A 348 1.88 2.60 -20.75
C GLU A 348 1.30 2.71 -22.16
N ARG A 349 1.63 3.78 -22.91
CA ARG A 349 1.26 3.90 -24.32
C ARG A 349 2.35 3.32 -25.20
N THR A 350 2.01 2.29 -25.96
CA THR A 350 2.94 1.63 -26.88
C THR A 350 2.51 1.84 -28.33
N VAL A 351 3.48 1.94 -29.25
CA VAL A 351 3.21 2.09 -30.68
C VAL A 351 2.83 0.75 -31.30
N ILE A 352 1.77 0.73 -32.10
CA ILE A 352 1.38 -0.46 -32.86
C ILE A 352 2.18 -0.49 -34.16
N ASN A 353 3.01 -1.52 -34.34
CA ASN A 353 3.73 -1.77 -35.58
C ASN A 353 2.80 -2.40 -36.64
N ARG A 354 1.84 -1.62 -37.17
CA ARG A 354 1.13 -1.97 -38.41
C ARG A 354 1.93 -1.42 -39.60
N SER A 355 2.10 -2.21 -40.66
CA SER A 355 2.82 -1.81 -41.86
C SER A 355 2.15 -0.61 -42.56
N SER A 356 2.76 0.56 -42.39
CA SER A 356 2.69 1.79 -43.20
C SER A 356 1.38 2.62 -43.24
N SER A 357 1.48 3.88 -42.83
CA SER A 357 1.29 5.04 -43.71
C SER A 357 1.90 6.31 -43.07
N ASP A 358 2.24 7.30 -43.89
CA ASP A 358 2.84 8.58 -43.51
C ASP A 358 1.83 9.40 -42.68
N GLY A 359 1.88 9.23 -41.34
CA GLY A 359 0.90 9.78 -40.40
C GLY A 359 1.24 9.50 -38.93
N ARG A 360 0.39 9.96 -38.00
CA ARG A 360 0.55 9.68 -36.56
C ARG A 360 0.43 8.19 -36.33
N ARG A 361 1.50 7.58 -35.80
CA ARG A 361 1.54 6.14 -35.54
C ARG A 361 0.42 5.77 -34.55
N PRO A 362 -0.40 4.75 -34.85
CA PRO A 362 -1.42 4.29 -33.93
C PRO A 362 -0.77 3.79 -32.63
N THR A 363 -1.43 4.07 -31.51
CA THR A 363 -0.98 3.64 -30.18
C THR A 363 -2.02 2.72 -29.55
N THR A 364 -1.53 1.78 -28.76
CA THR A 364 -2.29 0.95 -27.82
C THR A 364 -1.84 1.28 -26.41
N VAL A 365 -2.41 0.60 -25.42
CA VAL A 365 -2.00 0.69 -24.01
C VAL A 365 -1.72 -0.68 -23.43
N VAL A 366 -0.73 -0.78 -22.57
CA VAL A 366 -0.43 -1.98 -21.78
C VAL A 366 -0.47 -1.68 -20.28
N PRO A 367 -0.90 -2.63 -19.43
CA PRO A 367 -0.89 -2.46 -17.98
C PRO A 367 0.52 -2.31 -17.42
N ARG A 368 0.68 -1.43 -16.42
CA ARG A 368 1.91 -1.34 -15.60
C ARG A 368 1.74 -1.92 -14.20
N PHE A 369 0.75 -2.76 -13.96
CA PHE A 369 0.42 -3.32 -12.64
C PHE A 369 0.26 -4.84 -12.72
N PRO A 370 0.32 -5.59 -11.60
CA PRO A 370 0.27 -7.04 -11.64
C PRO A 370 -1.14 -7.54 -12.01
N THR A 371 -1.29 -8.05 -13.23
CA THR A 371 -2.60 -8.23 -13.88
C THR A 371 -3.42 -9.36 -13.26
N LEU A 372 -2.79 -10.53 -13.00
CA LEU A 372 -3.44 -11.67 -12.35
C LEU A 372 -3.93 -11.31 -10.94
N VAL A 373 -3.10 -10.61 -10.17
CA VAL A 373 -3.46 -10.17 -8.81
C VAL A 373 -4.63 -9.19 -8.86
N PHE A 374 -4.60 -8.21 -9.76
CA PHE A 374 -5.69 -7.25 -9.92
C PHE A 374 -7.02 -7.96 -10.27
N GLN A 375 -7.03 -8.81 -11.29
CA GLN A 375 -8.23 -9.56 -11.69
C GLN A 375 -8.78 -10.39 -10.54
N ARG A 376 -7.89 -11.08 -9.80
CA ARG A 376 -8.29 -11.93 -8.68
C ARG A 376 -8.94 -11.14 -7.55
N LEU A 377 -8.40 -9.98 -7.21
CA LEU A 377 -8.93 -9.12 -6.14
C LEU A 377 -10.24 -8.44 -6.51
N GLU A 378 -10.45 -8.12 -7.79
CA GLU A 378 -11.70 -7.51 -8.26
C GLU A 378 -12.83 -8.54 -8.47
N ALA A 379 -12.52 -9.78 -8.88
CA ALA A 379 -13.54 -10.81 -9.11
C ALA A 379 -14.36 -11.22 -7.88
N ARG A 380 -14.01 -10.72 -6.68
CA ARG A 380 -14.67 -11.00 -5.40
C ARG A 380 -15.32 -9.77 -4.74
N ARG A 381 -15.29 -8.61 -5.39
CA ARG A 381 -16.11 -7.45 -5.01
C ARG A 381 -17.49 -7.56 -5.66
#